data_AF-A0AAN6B9L1-F1
#
_entry.id   AF-A0AAN6B9L1-F1
#
_cell.length_a   1.000
_cell.length_b   1.000
_cell.length_c   1.000
_cell.angle_alpha   90.00
_cell.angle_beta   90.00
_cell.angle_gamma   90.00
#
_symmetry.space_group_name_H-M   'P 1'
#
loop_
_entity.id
_entity.type
_entity.pdbx_description
1 polymer ?
#
loop_
_entity_poly.entity_id
_entity_poly.type
_entity_poly.pdbx_seq_one_letter_code
_entity_poly.pdbx_strand_id
1 'polypeptide(L)'
;MEEFVYLRPVFKSILAASILVMLIVSIQKKELINEFSLWFISILCIGVSAITLFMIGFIVDEYNLAGDPQSFCMFIAIGCISGLNFIIYYRRQ
;
A
#
# COMPACT_ATOMS: atom_id res chain seq x y z
N MET A 1 15.71 -15.89 5.77
CA MET A 1 15.58 -16.72 4.56
C MET A 1 15.47 -15.80 3.36
N GLU A 2 16.13 -16.12 2.26
CA GLU A 2 16.31 -15.21 1.10
C GLU A 2 15.00 -14.85 0.38
N GLU A 3 13.93 -15.63 0.54
CA GLU A 3 12.66 -15.37 -0.16
C GLU A 3 11.95 -14.08 0.29
N PHE A 4 12.04 -13.72 1.57
CA PHE A 4 11.52 -12.43 2.08
C PHE A 4 12.26 -11.22 1.50
N VAL A 5 13.51 -11.41 1.05
CA VAL A 5 14.32 -10.34 0.45
C VAL A 5 13.75 -9.92 -0.90
N TYR A 6 13.09 -10.84 -1.64
CA TYR A 6 12.50 -10.55 -2.94
C TYR A 6 11.09 -9.94 -2.85
N LEU A 7 10.34 -10.24 -1.78
CA LEU A 7 8.98 -9.71 -1.56
C LEU A 7 8.98 -8.32 -0.90
N ARG A 8 9.95 -8.02 -0.03
CA ARG A 8 10.09 -6.70 0.63
C ARG A 8 10.19 -5.52 -0.35
N PRO A 9 10.91 -5.59 -1.49
CA PRO A 9 10.91 -4.56 -2.52
C PRO A 9 9.53 -4.22 -3.07
N VAL A 10 8.64 -5.21 -3.19
CA VAL A 10 7.26 -5.02 -3.66
C VAL A 10 6.46 -4.20 -2.66
N PHE A 11 6.56 -4.50 -1.36
CA PHE A 11 5.94 -3.67 -0.33
C PHE A 11 6.50 -2.24 -0.30
N LYS A 12 7.82 -2.09 -0.44
CA LYS A 12 8.46 -0.77 -0.48
C LYS A 12 8.02 0.05 -1.69
N SER A 13 7.87 -0.57 -2.87
CA SER A 13 7.44 0.14 -4.08
C SER A 13 5.97 0.57 -3.99
N ILE A 14 5.08 -0.29 -3.47
CA ILE A 14 3.66 0.05 -3.25
C ILE A 14 3.53 1.15 -2.19
N LEU A 15 4.31 1.09 -1.11
CA LEU A 15 4.35 2.13 -0.09
C LEU A 15 4.84 3.47 -0.67
N ALA A 16 5.92 3.45 -1.46
CA ALA A 16 6.42 4.66 -2.13
C ALA A 16 5.39 5.24 -3.11
N ALA A 17 4.71 4.40 -3.88
CA ALA A 17 3.63 4.83 -4.77
C ALA A 17 2.46 5.46 -4.00
N SER A 18 2.07 4.87 -2.86
CA SER A 18 1.01 5.40 -1.99
C SER A 18 1.35 6.78 -1.42
N ILE A 19 2.60 6.98 -0.99
CA ILE A 19 3.11 8.27 -0.52
C ILE A 19 3.13 9.29 -1.67
N LEU A 20 3.55 8.88 -2.87
CA LEU A 20 3.59 9.78 -4.03
C LEU A 20 2.18 10.26 -4.39
N VAL A 21 1.20 9.36 -4.38
CA VAL A 21 -0.23 9.71 -4.57
C VAL A 21 -0.68 10.70 -3.50
N MET A 22 -0.32 10.48 -2.23
CA MET A 22 -0.63 11.40 -1.13
C MET A 22 -0.07 12.81 -1.39
N LEU A 23 1.19 12.90 -1.83
CA LEU A 23 1.82 14.19 -2.17
C LEU A 23 1.11 14.88 -3.34
N ILE A 24 0.75 14.15 -4.40
CA ILE A 24 0.02 14.73 -5.54
C ILE A 24 -1.32 15.30 -5.08
N VAL A 25 -2.12 14.51 -4.35
CA VAL A 25 -3.43 14.93 -3.85
C VAL A 25 -3.32 16.14 -2.90
N SER A 26 -2.24 16.22 -2.14
CA SER A 26 -1.98 17.33 -1.21
C SER A 26 -1.44 18.60 -1.90
N ILE A 27 -0.71 18.49 -3.01
CA ILE A 27 -0.10 19.65 -3.70
C ILE A 27 -0.95 20.16 -4.88
N GLN A 28 -1.80 19.32 -5.47
CA GLN A 28 -2.59 19.68 -6.65
C GLN A 28 -3.45 20.93 -6.41
N LYS A 29 -3.27 21.97 -7.26
CA LYS A 29 -4.06 23.21 -7.23
C LYS A 29 -5.27 23.19 -8.18
N LYS A 30 -5.22 22.30 -9.18
CA LYS A 30 -6.33 21.90 -10.06
C LYS A 30 -6.53 20.41 -9.89
N GLU A 31 -7.75 19.91 -10.08
CA GLU A 31 -8.05 18.48 -9.95
C GLU A 31 -7.33 17.68 -11.06
N LEU A 32 -6.11 17.22 -10.75
CA LEU A 32 -5.34 16.30 -11.58
C LEU A 32 -5.81 14.86 -11.38
N ILE A 33 -6.15 14.52 -10.13
CA ILE A 33 -6.71 13.22 -9.76
C ILE A 33 -8.18 13.45 -9.38
N ASN A 34 -9.07 12.73 -10.07
CA ASN A 34 -10.49 12.73 -9.79
C ASN A 34 -10.84 11.69 -8.71
N GLU A 35 -12.02 11.80 -8.09
CA GLU A 35 -12.47 10.89 -7.02
C GLU A 35 -12.42 9.42 -7.44
N PHE A 36 -12.88 9.13 -8.67
CA PHE A 36 -12.85 7.79 -9.24
C PHE A 36 -11.42 7.25 -9.39
N SER A 37 -10.48 8.08 -9.83
CA SER A 37 -9.07 7.72 -9.97
C SER A 37 -8.43 7.43 -8.61
N LEU A 38 -8.75 8.24 -7.60
CA LEU A 38 -8.29 8.03 -6.22
C LEU A 38 -8.78 6.68 -5.68
N TRP A 39 -10.06 6.39 -5.86
CA TRP A 39 -10.68 5.10 -5.50
C TRP A 39 -9.98 3.92 -6.17
N PHE A 40 -9.78 4.02 -7.49
CA PHE A 40 -9.18 2.94 -8.26
C PHE A 40 -7.74 2.65 -7.83
N ILE A 41 -6.92 3.69 -7.67
CA ILE A 41 -5.52 3.57 -7.23
C ILE A 41 -5.45 2.98 -5.80
N SER A 42 -6.35 3.40 -4.92
CA SER A 42 -6.43 2.93 -3.53
C SER A 42 -6.78 1.45 -3.45
N ILE A 43 -7.79 1.00 -4.19
CA ILE A 43 -8.15 -0.42 -4.28
C ILE A 43 -6.99 -1.24 -4.83
N LEU A 44 -6.31 -0.76 -5.87
CA LEU A 44 -5.16 -1.48 -6.44
C LEU A 44 -4.01 -1.60 -5.43
N CYS A 45 -3.65 -0.54 -4.73
CA CYS A 45 -2.56 -0.57 -3.75
C CYS A 45 -2.88 -1.53 -2.58
N ILE A 46 -4.11 -1.48 -2.06
CA ILE A 46 -4.56 -2.36 -0.98
C ILE A 46 -4.65 -3.81 -1.48
N GLY A 47 -5.26 -4.04 -2.65
CA GLY A 47 -5.43 -5.37 -3.22
C GLY A 47 -4.10 -6.07 -3.50
N VAL A 48 -3.17 -5.39 -4.16
CA VAL A 48 -1.85 -5.96 -4.47
C VAL A 48 -1.05 -6.21 -3.18
N SER A 49 -1.08 -5.30 -2.21
CA SER A 49 -0.38 -5.50 -0.93
C SER A 49 -1.00 -6.62 -0.10
N ALA A 50 -2.33 -6.79 -0.12
CA ALA A 50 -3.02 -7.89 0.54
C ALA A 50 -2.67 -9.25 -0.09
N ILE A 51 -2.67 -9.36 -1.42
CA ILE A 51 -2.25 -10.58 -2.13
C ILE A 51 -0.79 -10.91 -1.79
N THR A 52 0.08 -9.90 -1.77
CA THR A 52 1.50 -10.10 -1.44
C THR A 52 1.67 -10.59 0.01
N LEU A 53 0.89 -10.04 0.95
CA LEU A 53 0.90 -10.48 2.35
C LEU A 53 0.37 -11.91 2.51
N PHE A 54 -0.67 -12.26 1.75
CA PHE A 54 -1.23 -13.61 1.73
C PHE A 54 -0.22 -14.64 1.23
N MET A 55 0.54 -14.31 0.18
CA MET A 55 1.62 -15.17 -0.33
C MET A 55 2.75 -15.32 0.70
N ILE A 56 3.07 -14.27 1.46
CA ILE A 56 4.01 -14.38 2.59
C ILE A 56 3.51 -15.39 3.63
N GLY A 57 2.20 -15.42 3.91
CA GLY A 57 1.60 -16.39 4.83
C GLY A 57 1.89 -17.85 4.41
N PHE A 58 1.66 -18.17 3.13
CA PHE A 58 1.97 -19.50 2.60
C PHE A 58 3.45 -19.88 2.73
N ILE A 59 4.37 -18.95 2.46
CA ILE A 59 5.80 -19.17 2.59
C ILE A 59 6.17 -19.46 4.05
N VAL A 60 5.62 -18.68 4.99
CA VAL A 60 5.88 -18.85 6.42
C VAL A 60 5.40 -20.22 6.92
N ASP A 61 4.22 -20.65 6.49
CA ASP A 61 3.65 -21.96 6.83
C ASP A 61 4.48 -23.12 6.25
N GLU A 62 4.84 -23.05 4.96
CA GLU A 62 5.62 -24.10 4.28
C GLU A 62 6.99 -24.30 4.92
N TYR A 63 7.67 -23.21 5.26
CA TYR A 63 9.00 -23.24 5.85
C TYR A 63 8.99 -23.33 7.39
N ASN A 64 7.81 -23.46 8.02
CA ASN A 64 7.62 -23.46 9.48
C ASN A 64 8.39 -22.32 10.17
N LEU A 65 8.36 -21.13 9.57
CA LEU A 65 9.04 -19.94 10.05
C LEU A 65 8.13 -19.12 10.98
N ALA A 66 8.75 -18.23 11.76
CA ALA A 66 7.99 -17.12 12.31
C ALA A 66 7.62 -16.13 11.18
N GLY A 67 6.43 -15.53 11.26
CA GLY A 67 5.94 -14.58 10.26
C GLY A 67 6.84 -13.35 10.05
N ASP A 68 6.54 -12.54 9.03
CA ASP A 68 7.28 -11.30 8.75
C ASP A 68 6.54 -10.04 9.27
N PRO A 69 6.80 -9.60 10.52
CA PRO A 69 6.12 -8.45 11.12
C PRO A 69 6.39 -7.16 10.33
N GLN A 70 7.52 -7.06 9.63
CA GLN A 70 7.86 -5.88 8.85
C GLN A 70 6.89 -5.68 7.67
N SER A 71 6.64 -6.72 6.87
CA SER A 71 5.70 -6.63 5.75
C SER A 71 4.26 -6.41 6.22
N PHE A 72 3.88 -6.99 7.37
CA PHE A 72 2.59 -6.74 7.99
C PHE A 72 2.41 -5.27 8.42
N CYS A 73 3.41 -4.66 9.07
CA CYS A 73 3.38 -3.24 9.40
C CYS A 73 3.30 -2.35 8.15
N MET A 74 4.00 -2.71 7.07
CA MET A 74 3.92 -1.97 5.80
C MET A 74 2.53 -2.05 5.16
N PHE A 75 1.87 -3.21 5.22
CA PHE A 75 0.48 -3.36 4.78
C PHE A 75 -0.48 -2.42 5.53
N ILE A 76 -0.38 -2.39 6.86
CA ILE A 76 -1.18 -1.49 7.70
C ILE A 76 -0.90 -0.03 7.31
N ALA A 77 0.37 0.35 7.13
CA ALA A 77 0.75 1.70 6.72
C ALA A 77 0.15 2.09 5.37
N ILE A 78 0.17 1.19 4.38
CA ILE A 78 -0.46 1.41 3.07
C ILE A 78 -1.96 1.65 3.24
N GLY A 79 -2.64 0.83 4.05
CA GLY A 79 -4.06 1.01 4.37
C GLY A 79 -4.36 2.39 5.00
N CYS A 80 -3.56 2.80 5.99
CA CYS A 80 -3.70 4.10 6.64
C CYS A 80 -3.46 5.27 5.68
N ILE A 81 -2.41 5.22 4.85
CA ILE A 81 -2.11 6.27 3.86
C ILE A 81 -3.22 6.36 2.82
N SER A 82 -3.71 5.23 2.33
CA SER A 82 -4.83 5.16 1.40
C SER A 82 -6.10 5.81 1.99
N GLY A 83 -6.43 5.52 3.26
CA GLY A 83 -7.53 6.18 3.96
C GLY A 83 -7.31 7.69 4.18
N LEU A 84 -6.08 8.10 4.51
CA LEU A 84 -5.74 9.53 4.63
C LEU A 84 -5.90 10.27 3.31
N ASN A 85 -5.56 9.65 2.17
CA ASN A 85 -5.74 10.25 0.85
C ASN A 85 -7.21 10.62 0.59
N PHE A 86 -8.14 9.75 0.99
CA PHE A 86 -9.58 10.03 0.94
C PHE A 86 -9.99 11.21 1.80
N ILE A 87 -9.54 11.23 3.06
CA ILE A 87 -9.88 12.32 4.00
C ILE A 87 -9.36 13.66 3.47
N ILE A 88 -8.13 13.70 2.94
CA ILE A 88 -7.54 14.92 2.38
C ILE A 88 -8.30 15.36 1.13
N TYR A 89 -8.67 14.44 0.25
CA TYR A 89 -9.43 14.74 -0.96
C TYR A 89 -10.80 15.35 -0.64
N TYR A 90 -11.59 14.70 0.22
CA TYR A 90 -12.92 15.21 0.60
C TYR A 90 -12.89 16.50 1.41
N ARG A 91 -11.83 16.77 2.18
CA ARG A 91 -11.67 18.07 2.86
C ARG A 91 -11.34 19.23 1.93
N ARG A 92 -10.89 18.93 0.71
CA ARG A 92 -10.50 19.93 -0.28
C ARG A 92 -11.62 20.34 -1.23
N GLN A 93 -12.59 19.46 -1.44
CA GLN A 93 -13.86 19.80 -2.10
C GLN A 93 -14.71 20.67 -1.17
#